data_AF-L1IPH5-F1
#
_entry.id   AF-L1IPH5-F1
#
_cell.length_a   1.000
_cell.length_b   1.000
_cell.length_c   1.000
_cell.angle_alpha   90.00
_cell.angle_beta   90.00
_cell.angle_gamma   90.00
#
_symmetry.space_group_name_H-M   'P 1'
#
loop_
_entity.id
_entity.type
_entity.pdbx_description
1 polymer ?
#
loop_
_entity_poly.entity_id
_entity_poly.type
_entity_poly.pdbx_seq_one_letter_code
_entity_poly.pdbx_strand_id
1 'polypeptide(L)'
;MAADFVLDTFDPEEEEDELSNERLLTIIRSETTDQFVNELVWKCLGYERKEDGSYINDNVFPKWREKYPSPPDLIGVTRNYTYEIDRPCQKANQQLVASIPMKYKQGVKEHLRPLGFTGFKLEELTPNKTRRAQCVNWLLFYREALRGKTVDQLRAERAAETGNDVAPKVVGPQSRQTRNDDGVSMIEQKDWKYPSKPVL
;
A
#
# COMPACT_ATOMS: atom_id res chain seq x y z
N MET A 1 -23.47 8.63 21.62
CA MET A 1 -22.22 9.26 21.18
C MET A 1 -21.46 8.19 20.41
N ALA A 2 -21.21 8.38 19.11
CA ALA A 2 -20.35 7.47 18.38
C ALA A 2 -18.94 7.64 18.97
N ALA A 3 -18.31 6.56 19.43
CA ALA A 3 -16.92 6.62 19.84
C ALA A 3 -16.10 7.13 18.66
N ASP A 4 -15.28 8.16 18.89
CA ASP A 4 -14.39 8.67 17.87
C ASP A 4 -13.44 7.54 17.47
N PHE A 5 -13.59 7.05 16.24
CA PHE A 5 -12.71 6.02 15.70
C PHE A 5 -11.32 6.65 15.49
N VAL A 6 -10.39 6.35 16.41
CA VAL A 6 -8.99 6.80 16.39
C VAL A 6 -8.13 5.68 15.80
N LEU A 7 -7.28 6.04 14.83
CA LEU A 7 -6.30 5.13 14.25
C LEU A 7 -5.02 5.15 15.08
N ASP A 8 -5.08 4.61 16.30
CA ASP A 8 -3.88 4.39 17.11
C ASP A 8 -3.91 2.99 17.69
N THR A 9 -3.13 2.11 17.08
CA THR A 9 -3.09 0.67 17.38
C THR A 9 -1.79 0.27 18.06
N PHE A 10 -0.97 1.25 18.44
CA PHE A 10 0.34 1.02 19.05
C PHE A 10 0.32 1.51 20.49
N ASP A 11 0.86 0.71 21.39
CA ASP A 11 1.03 1.11 22.77
C ASP A 11 2.17 2.14 22.85
N PRO A 12 1.94 3.35 23.40
CA PRO A 12 3.00 4.34 23.57
C PRO A 12 4.13 3.88 24.52
N GLU A 13 3.92 2.82 25.30
CA GLU A 13 4.92 2.25 26.22
C GLU A 13 5.81 1.16 25.58
N GLU A 14 5.57 0.73 24.32
CA GLU A 14 6.44 -0.22 23.62
C GLU A 14 7.80 0.43 23.27
N GLU A 15 8.90 -0.11 23.82
CA GLU A 15 10.27 0.44 23.66
C GLU A 15 10.81 0.40 22.21
N GLU A 16 10.25 -0.44 21.33
CA GLU A 16 10.58 -0.46 19.89
C GLU A 16 9.38 0.00 19.06
N ASP A 17 9.48 1.19 18.44
CA ASP A 17 8.51 1.60 17.41
C ASP A 17 8.61 0.61 16.23
N GLU A 18 7.61 -0.29 16.12
CA GLU A 18 7.48 -1.24 15.01
C GLU A 18 7.48 -0.53 13.63
N LEU A 19 7.17 0.78 13.61
CA LEU A 19 7.17 1.65 12.44
C LEU A 19 8.43 2.53 12.31
N SER A 20 9.49 2.26 13.09
CA SER A 20 10.80 2.89 12.94
C SER A 20 11.38 2.68 11.54
N ASN A 21 12.21 3.62 11.08
CA ASN A 21 12.81 3.52 9.74
C ASN A 21 13.69 2.28 9.62
N GLU A 22 14.37 1.89 10.70
CA GLU A 22 15.19 0.71 10.83
C GLU A 22 14.35 -0.56 10.62
N ARG A 23 13.20 -0.67 11.29
CA ARG A 23 12.31 -1.81 11.10
C ARG A 23 11.73 -1.87 9.70
N LEU A 24 11.28 -0.75 9.17
CA LEU A 24 10.75 -0.69 7.80
C LEU A 24 11.83 -1.04 6.75
N LEU A 25 13.09 -0.71 7.02
CA LEU A 25 14.21 -1.12 6.17
C LEU A 25 14.41 -2.65 6.15
N THR A 26 14.29 -3.32 7.30
CA THR A 26 14.37 -4.80 7.37
C THR A 26 13.29 -5.47 6.53
N ILE A 27 12.08 -4.88 6.46
CA ILE A 27 10.98 -5.37 5.62
C ILE A 27 11.33 -5.28 4.14
N ILE A 28 11.85 -4.13 3.69
CA ILE A 28 12.26 -3.92 2.29
C ILE A 28 13.39 -4.88 1.90
N ARG A 29 14.36 -5.08 2.80
CA ARG A 29 15.48 -6.01 2.60
C ARG A 29 15.07 -7.48 2.64
N SER A 30 13.79 -7.77 2.89
CA SER A 30 13.26 -9.14 2.99
C SER A 30 13.89 -9.94 4.13
N GLU A 31 14.31 -9.26 5.20
CA GLU A 31 14.87 -9.85 6.41
C GLU A 31 13.77 -10.32 7.40
N THR A 32 12.51 -10.01 7.09
CA THR A 32 11.31 -10.40 7.86
C THR A 32 10.45 -11.42 7.09
N THR A 33 9.57 -12.15 7.79
CA THR A 33 8.66 -13.10 7.13
C THR A 33 7.52 -12.38 6.40
N ASP A 34 6.94 -13.01 5.38
CA ASP A 34 5.79 -12.45 4.64
C ASP A 34 4.57 -12.27 5.58
N GLN A 35 4.40 -13.20 6.53
CA GLN A 35 3.36 -13.15 7.56
C GLN A 35 3.52 -11.93 8.48
N PHE A 36 4.74 -11.65 8.95
CA PHE A 36 5.00 -10.50 9.81
C PHE A 36 4.62 -9.17 9.14
N VAL A 37 4.96 -9.01 7.86
CA VAL A 37 4.61 -7.79 7.10
C VAL A 37 3.10 -7.65 6.96
N ASN A 38 2.40 -8.75 6.69
CA ASN A 38 0.94 -8.77 6.64
C ASN A 38 0.34 -8.37 7.99
N GLU A 39 0.76 -8.99 9.08
CA GLU A 39 0.27 -8.71 10.44
C GLU A 39 0.48 -7.24 10.84
N LEU A 40 1.65 -6.67 10.54
CA LEU A 40 1.93 -5.26 10.80
C LEU A 40 0.99 -4.33 10.02
N VAL A 41 0.76 -4.60 8.74
CA VAL A 41 -0.19 -3.82 7.94
C VAL A 41 -1.63 -4.03 8.44
N TRP A 42 -1.99 -5.24 8.85
CA TRP A 42 -3.31 -5.54 9.41
C TRP A 42 -3.56 -4.79 10.72
N LYS A 43 -2.57 -4.75 11.62
CA LYS A 43 -2.57 -3.94 12.85
C LYS A 43 -2.84 -2.47 12.52
N CYS A 44 -2.06 -1.87 11.60
CA CYS A 44 -2.26 -0.49 11.16
C CYS A 44 -3.59 -0.24 10.41
N LEU A 45 -4.17 -1.24 9.76
CA LEU A 45 -5.49 -1.13 9.14
C LEU A 45 -6.62 -1.20 10.19
N GLY A 46 -6.31 -1.61 11.42
CA GLY A 46 -7.23 -1.76 12.54
C GLY A 46 -7.85 -3.14 12.68
N TYR A 47 -7.25 -4.18 12.06
CA TYR A 47 -7.63 -5.55 12.38
C TYR A 47 -7.02 -5.95 13.72
N GLU A 48 -7.83 -6.58 14.56
CA GLU A 48 -7.40 -7.07 15.87
C GLU A 48 -7.42 -8.59 15.87
N ARG A 49 -6.29 -9.20 16.25
CA ARG A 49 -6.20 -10.65 16.37
C ARG A 49 -6.81 -11.10 17.70
N LYS A 50 -7.75 -12.04 17.63
CA LYS A 50 -8.30 -12.73 18.81
C LYS A 50 -7.39 -13.88 19.25
N GLU A 51 -7.58 -14.32 20.49
CA GLU A 51 -6.90 -15.51 21.05
C GLU A 51 -7.13 -16.79 20.23
N ASP A 52 -8.30 -16.92 19.59
CA ASP A 52 -8.64 -18.05 18.72
C ASP A 52 -7.99 -18.00 17.32
N GLY A 53 -7.22 -16.96 17.03
CA GLY A 53 -6.55 -16.74 15.74
C GLY A 53 -7.44 -16.10 14.67
N SER A 54 -8.71 -15.81 14.97
CA SER A 54 -9.57 -15.00 14.10
C SER A 54 -9.25 -13.50 14.22
N TYR A 55 -9.74 -12.71 13.28
CA TYR A 55 -9.56 -11.26 13.28
C TYR A 55 -10.88 -10.52 13.42
N ILE A 56 -10.92 -9.52 14.30
CA ILE A 56 -11.99 -8.52 14.39
C ILE A 56 -11.66 -7.38 13.43
N ASN A 57 -12.68 -6.78 12.83
CA ASN A 57 -12.54 -5.67 11.87
C ASN A 57 -13.35 -4.43 12.26
N ASP A 58 -13.79 -4.33 13.51
CA ASP A 58 -14.60 -3.22 14.02
C ASP A 58 -13.90 -1.89 13.89
N ASN A 59 -12.58 -1.92 14.06
CA ASN A 59 -11.70 -0.77 13.94
C ASN A 59 -11.03 -0.67 12.55
N VAL A 60 -11.56 -1.35 11.52
CA VAL A 60 -11.05 -1.23 10.15
C VAL A 60 -11.81 -0.17 9.38
N PHE A 61 -11.09 0.59 8.54
CA PHE A 61 -11.69 1.58 7.63
C PHE A 61 -12.93 1.02 6.91
N PRO A 62 -14.10 1.70 6.95
CA PRO A 62 -15.36 1.10 6.49
C PRO A 62 -15.32 0.54 5.06
N LYS A 63 -14.74 1.30 4.11
CA LYS A 63 -14.61 0.86 2.72
C LYS A 63 -13.66 -0.33 2.55
N TRP A 64 -12.67 -0.45 3.43
CA TRP A 64 -11.74 -1.58 3.41
C TRP A 64 -12.42 -2.81 4.02
N ARG A 65 -13.08 -2.68 5.18
CA ARG A 65 -13.76 -3.79 5.87
C ARG A 65 -14.90 -4.39 5.05
N GLU A 66 -15.65 -3.57 4.32
CA GLU A 66 -16.73 -4.03 3.44
C GLU A 66 -16.20 -4.98 2.35
N LYS A 67 -15.01 -4.68 1.84
CA LYS A 67 -14.38 -5.46 0.78
C LYS A 67 -13.54 -6.63 1.29
N TYR A 68 -12.96 -6.47 2.47
CA TYR A 68 -12.11 -7.46 3.13
C TYR A 68 -12.59 -7.67 4.57
N PRO A 69 -13.66 -8.46 4.78
CA PRO A 69 -14.12 -8.80 6.12
C PRO A 69 -13.06 -9.54 6.94
N SER A 70 -12.23 -10.34 6.27
CA SER A 70 -11.02 -10.95 6.83
C SER A 70 -9.79 -10.29 6.23
N PRO A 71 -8.67 -10.20 6.99
CA PRO A 71 -7.47 -9.54 6.49
C PRO A 71 -6.90 -10.28 5.27
N PRO A 72 -6.65 -9.59 4.15
CA PRO A 72 -6.15 -10.22 2.93
C PRO A 72 -4.62 -10.40 3.00
N ASP A 73 -4.10 -11.40 2.28
CA ASP A 73 -2.65 -11.49 1.99
C ASP A 73 -2.24 -10.36 1.04
N LEU A 74 -1.23 -9.58 1.41
CA LEU A 74 -0.73 -8.44 0.62
C LEU A 74 0.61 -8.70 -0.05
N ILE A 75 1.29 -9.79 0.32
CA ILE A 75 2.66 -10.10 -0.12
C ILE A 75 2.68 -11.34 -1.04
N GLY A 76 1.90 -12.37 -0.71
CA GLY A 76 1.91 -13.67 -1.39
C GLY A 76 2.67 -14.71 -0.57
N VAL A 77 2.19 -15.02 0.63
CA VAL A 77 2.79 -15.94 1.60
C VAL A 77 2.98 -17.34 1.00
N THR A 78 2.05 -17.77 0.15
CA THR A 78 2.09 -19.08 -0.53
C THR A 78 3.15 -19.15 -1.63
N ARG A 79 3.75 -18.01 -2.03
CA ARG A 79 4.76 -17.87 -3.10
C ARG A 79 4.39 -18.56 -4.42
N ASN A 80 3.08 -18.71 -4.65
CA ASN A 80 2.53 -19.25 -5.89
C ASN A 80 1.96 -18.10 -6.71
N TYR A 81 2.65 -17.77 -7.81
CA TYR A 81 2.31 -16.64 -8.67
C TYR A 81 1.43 -17.03 -9.87
N THR A 82 0.77 -18.19 -9.82
CA THR A 82 -0.27 -18.51 -10.81
C THR A 82 -1.40 -17.49 -10.70
N TYR A 83 -2.01 -17.15 -11.84
CA TYR A 83 -2.98 -16.06 -11.91
C TYR A 83 -4.11 -16.17 -10.89
N GLU A 84 -4.67 -17.37 -10.72
CA GLU A 84 -5.82 -17.60 -9.84
C GLU A 84 -5.49 -17.38 -8.36
N ILE A 85 -4.29 -17.81 -7.94
CA ILE A 85 -3.83 -17.73 -6.55
C ILE A 85 -3.29 -16.34 -6.23
N ASP A 86 -2.59 -15.70 -7.17
CA ASP A 86 -1.90 -14.43 -6.93
C ASP A 86 -2.83 -13.20 -7.06
N ARG A 87 -3.84 -13.29 -7.94
CA ARG A 87 -4.73 -12.15 -8.26
C ARG A 87 -5.44 -11.56 -7.04
N PRO A 88 -5.96 -12.33 -6.07
CA PRO A 88 -6.54 -11.76 -4.85
C PRO A 88 -5.53 -10.91 -4.08
N CYS A 89 -4.31 -11.43 -3.87
CA CYS A 89 -3.22 -10.71 -3.18
C CYS A 89 -2.82 -9.44 -3.95
N GLN A 90 -2.61 -9.56 -5.26
CA GLN A 90 -2.28 -8.44 -6.12
C GLN A 90 -3.34 -7.33 -6.03
N LYS A 91 -4.63 -7.68 -6.06
CA LYS A 91 -5.72 -6.70 -5.97
C LYS A 91 -5.82 -6.01 -4.61
N ALA A 92 -5.59 -6.76 -3.52
CA ALA A 92 -5.56 -6.19 -2.18
C ALA A 92 -4.40 -5.19 -2.06
N ASN A 93 -3.20 -5.58 -2.49
CA ASN A 93 -2.03 -4.70 -2.48
C ASN A 93 -2.23 -3.45 -3.36
N GLN A 94 -2.77 -3.59 -4.58
CA GLN A 94 -3.05 -2.44 -5.44
C GLN A 94 -4.00 -1.42 -4.80
N GLN A 95 -4.99 -1.88 -4.04
CA GLN A 95 -5.92 -0.99 -3.34
C GLN A 95 -5.30 -0.33 -2.13
N LEU A 96 -4.43 -1.05 -1.42
CA LEU A 96 -3.62 -0.49 -0.35
C LEU A 96 -2.77 0.66 -0.90
N VAL A 97 -2.05 0.42 -1.98
CA VAL A 97 -1.24 1.45 -2.63
C VAL A 97 -2.10 2.61 -3.12
N ALA A 98 -3.26 2.33 -3.73
CA ALA A 98 -4.18 3.35 -4.21
C ALA A 98 -4.73 4.26 -3.10
N SER A 99 -4.72 3.83 -1.83
CA SER A 99 -5.19 4.67 -0.71
C SER A 99 -4.22 5.79 -0.34
N ILE A 100 -2.96 5.69 -0.76
CA ILE A 100 -1.88 6.65 -0.45
C ILE A 100 -2.04 7.91 -1.32
N PRO A 101 -2.20 9.11 -0.73
CA PRO A 101 -2.19 10.38 -1.47
C PRO A 101 -0.86 10.62 -2.22
N MET A 102 -0.90 11.43 -3.29
CA MET A 102 0.27 11.66 -4.14
C MET A 102 1.50 12.17 -3.37
N LYS A 103 1.28 13.07 -2.40
CA LYS A 103 2.34 13.64 -1.56
C LYS A 103 3.12 12.62 -0.71
N TYR A 104 2.56 11.43 -0.47
CA TYR A 104 3.20 10.36 0.31
C TYR A 104 3.68 9.19 -0.56
N LYS A 105 3.65 9.31 -1.89
CA LYS A 105 4.06 8.22 -2.80
C LYS A 105 5.57 7.97 -2.84
N GLN A 106 6.37 8.92 -2.37
CA GLN A 106 7.83 8.84 -2.36
C GLN A 106 8.41 8.58 -0.95
N GLY A 107 7.56 8.25 0.03
CA GLY A 107 7.97 8.08 1.43
C GLY A 107 9.16 7.11 1.61
N VAL A 108 9.18 5.99 0.88
CA VAL A 108 10.33 5.04 0.93
C VAL A 108 11.66 5.74 0.62
N LYS A 109 11.68 6.59 -0.42
CA LYS A 109 12.89 7.32 -0.81
C LYS A 109 13.24 8.41 0.19
N GLU A 110 12.23 9.08 0.76
CA GLU A 110 12.41 10.18 1.69
C GLU A 110 12.94 9.69 3.05
N HIS A 111 12.40 8.59 3.58
CA HIS A 111 12.72 8.10 4.91
C HIS A 111 13.86 7.08 4.96
N LEU A 112 14.02 6.25 3.92
CA LEU A 112 14.97 5.14 3.99
C LEU A 112 16.30 5.40 3.27
N ARG A 113 16.37 6.46 2.45
CA ARG A 113 17.63 6.90 1.83
C ARG A 113 18.70 7.31 2.85
N PRO A 114 18.39 8.01 3.96
CA PRO A 114 19.37 8.28 5.02
C PRO A 114 19.98 7.01 5.63
N LEU A 115 19.24 5.90 5.63
CA LEU A 115 19.70 4.58 6.08
C LEU A 115 20.39 3.76 4.98
N GLY A 116 20.68 4.38 3.83
CA GLY A 116 21.39 3.78 2.71
C GLY A 116 20.52 3.01 1.71
N PHE A 117 19.19 3.10 1.78
CA PHE A 117 18.33 2.50 0.75
C PHE A 117 18.26 3.38 -0.51
N THR A 118 18.74 2.86 -1.64
CA THR A 118 18.77 3.59 -2.93
C THR A 118 17.77 3.06 -3.96
N GLY A 119 16.96 2.07 -3.59
CA GLY A 119 16.05 1.35 -4.48
C GLY A 119 16.53 -0.08 -4.77
N PHE A 120 15.68 -0.86 -5.43
CA PHE A 120 16.06 -2.19 -5.92
C PHE A 120 16.74 -2.08 -7.29
N LYS A 121 17.69 -2.97 -7.55
CA LYS A 121 18.17 -3.21 -8.91
C LYS A 121 17.08 -3.95 -9.70
N LEU A 122 17.01 -3.70 -11.01
CA LEU A 122 16.00 -4.31 -11.88
C LEU A 122 16.06 -5.85 -11.84
N GLU A 123 17.26 -6.41 -11.81
CA GLU A 123 17.53 -7.86 -11.72
C GLU A 123 17.07 -8.50 -10.41
N GLU A 124 16.90 -7.70 -9.35
CA GLU A 124 16.51 -8.15 -8.03
C GLU A 124 15.00 -8.04 -7.78
N LEU A 125 14.25 -7.49 -8.75
CA LEU A 125 12.84 -7.15 -8.57
C LEU A 125 11.95 -8.39 -8.75
N THR A 126 11.36 -8.85 -7.65
CA THR A 126 10.38 -9.93 -7.63
C THR A 126 9.01 -9.39 -7.18
N PRO A 127 7.88 -10.06 -7.52
CA PRO A 127 6.56 -9.64 -7.05
C PRO A 127 6.50 -9.44 -5.53
N ASN A 128 7.14 -10.33 -4.77
CA ASN A 128 7.25 -10.24 -3.32
C ASN A 128 7.99 -8.97 -2.86
N LYS A 129 9.18 -8.69 -3.41
CA LYS A 129 9.95 -7.49 -3.06
C LYS A 129 9.22 -6.20 -3.43
N THR A 130 8.56 -6.18 -4.59
CA THR A 130 7.72 -5.05 -5.01
C THR A 130 6.59 -4.80 -4.02
N ARG A 131 5.85 -5.86 -3.64
CA ARG A 131 4.74 -5.75 -2.67
C ARG A 131 5.21 -5.33 -1.29
N ARG A 132 6.36 -5.81 -0.82
CA ARG A 132 6.99 -5.36 0.44
C ARG A 132 7.26 -3.87 0.44
N ALA A 133 7.88 -3.34 -0.61
CA ALA A 133 8.12 -1.90 -0.71
C ALA A 133 6.81 -1.09 -0.82
N GLN A 134 5.79 -1.64 -1.49
CA GLN A 134 4.45 -1.05 -1.52
C GLN A 134 3.80 -0.99 -0.14
N CYS A 135 3.88 -2.08 0.64
CA CYS A 135 3.42 -2.10 2.04
C CYS A 135 4.21 -1.13 2.91
N VAL A 136 5.54 -1.06 2.77
CA VAL A 136 6.37 -0.12 3.53
C VAL A 136 6.03 1.33 3.20
N ASN A 137 5.80 1.67 1.93
CA ASN A 137 5.36 3.02 1.58
C ASN A 137 4.00 3.36 2.22
N TRP A 138 3.11 2.37 2.32
CA TRP A 138 1.83 2.55 3.01
C TRP A 138 2.00 2.71 4.53
N LEU A 139 2.89 1.94 5.16
CA LEU A 139 3.20 2.05 6.59
C LEU A 139 3.82 3.41 6.95
N LEU A 140 4.69 3.94 6.09
CA LEU A 140 5.23 5.30 6.24
C LEU A 140 4.10 6.33 6.17
N PHE A 141 3.21 6.22 5.19
CA PHE A 141 2.02 7.07 5.09
C PHE A 141 1.13 6.95 6.34
N TYR A 142 0.91 5.73 6.85
CA TYR A 142 0.15 5.51 8.07
C TYR A 142 0.78 6.24 9.26
N ARG A 143 2.08 6.04 9.49
CA ARG A 143 2.84 6.67 10.58
C ARG A 143 2.74 8.20 10.55
N GLU A 144 2.84 8.81 9.38
CA GLU A 144 2.90 10.27 9.25
C GLU A 144 1.54 10.95 9.24
N ALA A 145 0.54 10.30 8.65
CA ALA A 145 -0.70 10.97 8.26
C ALA A 145 -1.95 10.38 8.90
N LEU A 146 -1.91 9.13 9.36
CA LEU A 146 -3.08 8.42 9.88
C LEU A 146 -2.99 8.18 11.38
N ARG A 147 -1.80 7.82 11.89
CA ARG A 147 -1.57 7.46 13.29
C ARG A 147 -2.04 8.59 14.22
N GLY A 148 -2.86 8.24 15.21
CA GLY A 148 -3.38 9.16 16.22
C GLY A 148 -4.48 10.10 15.74
N LYS A 149 -4.98 9.97 14.49
CA LYS A 149 -6.06 10.81 13.96
C LYS A 149 -7.40 10.09 13.97
N THR A 150 -8.47 10.86 14.14
CA THR A 150 -9.84 10.37 13.95
C THR A 150 -10.23 10.36 12.48
N VAL A 151 -11.19 9.51 12.10
CA VAL A 151 -11.75 9.51 10.73
C VAL A 151 -12.31 10.87 10.33
N ASP A 152 -12.87 11.64 11.26
CA ASP A 152 -13.43 12.96 10.95
C ASP A 152 -12.34 14.01 10.72
N GLN A 153 -11.21 13.97 11.47
CA GLN A 153 -10.03 14.77 11.16
C GLN A 153 -9.48 14.45 9.77
N LEU A 154 -9.36 13.17 9.42
CA LEU A 154 -8.89 12.75 8.11
C LEU A 154 -9.82 13.18 6.97
N ARG A 155 -11.15 13.16 7.18
CA ARG A 155 -12.13 13.67 6.22
C ARG A 155 -12.00 15.19 6.06
N ALA A 156 -11.83 15.93 7.15
CA ALA A 156 -11.65 17.38 7.11
C ALA A 156 -10.37 17.78 6.37
N GLU A 157 -9.24 17.11 6.64
CA GLU A 157 -7.97 17.34 5.94
C GLU A 157 -8.09 17.05 4.44
N ARG A 158 -8.70 15.91 4.06
CA ARG A 158 -8.94 15.61 2.64
C ARG A 158 -9.88 16.58 1.95
N ALA A 159 -10.90 17.08 2.66
CA ALA A 159 -11.80 18.11 2.12
C ALA A 159 -11.05 19.43 1.89
N ALA A 160 -10.18 19.83 2.82
CA ALA A 160 -9.34 21.01 2.68
C ALA A 160 -8.34 20.89 1.51
N GLU A 161 -7.75 19.71 1.30
CA GLU A 161 -6.85 19.45 0.17
C GLU A 161 -7.58 19.44 -1.18
N THR A 162 -8.74 18.80 -1.26
CA THR A 162 -9.53 18.73 -2.50
C THR A 162 -10.05 20.11 -2.91
N GLY A 163 -10.25 21.03 -1.96
CA GLY A 163 -10.58 22.43 -2.23
C GLY A 163 -9.42 23.25 -2.82
N ASN A 164 -8.17 22.79 -2.64
CA ASN A 164 -6.96 23.50 -3.06
C ASN A 164 -6.33 22.93 -4.35
N ASP A 165 -6.70 21.70 -4.73
CA ASP A 165 -6.11 20.95 -5.84
C ASP A 165 -7.13 20.69 -6.96
N VAL A 166 -7.64 21.77 -7.58
CA VAL A 166 -8.35 21.67 -8.86
C VAL A 166 -7.33 21.71 -10.00
N ALA A 167 -6.43 20.72 -10.03
CA ALA A 167 -5.68 20.41 -11.24
C ALA A 167 -6.61 19.65 -12.20
N PRO A 168 -6.76 20.06 -13.47
CA PRO A 168 -7.65 19.38 -14.39
C PRO A 168 -7.19 17.94 -14.58
N LYS A 169 -8.11 16.98 -14.38
CA LYS A 169 -7.90 15.59 -14.78
C LYS A 169 -7.56 15.56 -16.27
N VAL A 170 -6.29 15.39 -16.60
CA VAL A 170 -5.87 15.03 -17.96
C VAL A 170 -6.38 13.61 -18.20
N VAL A 171 -7.51 13.50 -18.88
CA VAL A 171 -8.06 12.23 -19.34
C VAL A 171 -7.16 11.74 -20.46
N GLY A 172 -6.15 10.93 -20.10
CA GLY A 172 -5.44 10.11 -21.07
C GLY A 172 -6.39 9.08 -21.69
N PRO A 173 -6.22 8.71 -22.98
CA PRO A 173 -7.14 7.79 -23.65
C PRO A 173 -7.19 6.46 -22.90
N GLN A 174 -8.40 5.98 -22.62
CA GLN A 174 -8.64 4.70 -21.97
C GLN A 174 -8.20 3.56 -22.89
N SER A 175 -7.05 2.96 -22.60
CA SER A 175 -6.65 1.69 -23.21
C SER A 175 -7.55 0.57 -22.66
N ARG A 176 -8.58 0.20 -23.41
CA ARG A 176 -9.43 -0.96 -23.09
C ARG A 176 -8.61 -2.23 -23.37
N GLN A 177 -8.05 -2.83 -22.33
CA GLN A 177 -7.34 -4.10 -22.44
C GLN A 177 -8.35 -5.23 -22.66
N THR A 178 -8.49 -5.69 -23.91
CA THR A 178 -9.28 -6.88 -24.24
C THR A 178 -8.36 -8.11 -24.18
N ARG A 179 -8.87 -9.21 -23.63
CA ARG A 179 -8.20 -10.52 -23.55
C ARG A 179 -8.94 -11.47 -24.48
N ASN A 180 -8.23 -12.33 -25.21
CA ASN A 180 -8.83 -13.42 -25.96
C ASN A 180 -9.14 -14.62 -25.03
N ASP A 181 -9.88 -15.61 -25.53
CA ASP A 181 -10.40 -16.75 -24.75
C ASP A 181 -9.30 -17.65 -24.12
N ASP A 182 -8.05 -17.55 -24.58
CA ASP A 182 -6.90 -18.25 -24.00
C ASP A 182 -6.11 -17.41 -22.96
N GLY A 183 -6.60 -16.22 -22.61
CA GLY A 183 -6.01 -15.38 -21.55
C GLY A 183 -4.71 -14.66 -21.94
N VAL A 184 -4.33 -14.65 -23.21
CA VAL A 184 -3.15 -13.94 -23.72
C VAL A 184 -3.49 -12.48 -24.01
N SER A 185 -2.68 -11.55 -23.51
CA SER A 185 -2.85 -10.11 -23.78
C SER A 185 -2.40 -9.80 -25.21
N MET A 186 -3.34 -9.49 -26.10
CA MET A 186 -3.05 -8.92 -27.41
C MET A 186 -2.77 -7.42 -27.24
N ILE A 187 -1.52 -6.99 -27.41
CA ILE A 187 -1.19 -5.57 -27.56
C ILE A 187 -0.91 -5.36 -29.04
N GLU A 188 -1.89 -4.86 -29.80
CA GLU A 188 -1.59 -4.34 -31.15
C GLU A 188 -0.68 -3.12 -30.99
N GLN A 189 0.57 -3.25 -31.42
CA GLN A 189 1.48 -2.12 -31.59
C GLN A 189 0.91 -1.20 -32.68
N LYS A 190 0.15 -0.18 -32.30
CA LYS A 190 -0.11 0.99 -33.14
C LYS A 190 0.43 2.24 -32.45
N ASP A 191 1.56 2.70 -33.01
CA ASP A 191 2.03 4.09 -33.08
C ASP A 191 2.22 4.87 -31.77
N TRP A 192 3.10 4.39 -30.88
CA TRP A 192 3.67 5.25 -29.84
C TRP A 192 5.02 5.84 -30.29
N LYS A 193 5.04 7.12 -30.69
CA LYS A 193 6.28 7.88 -30.93
C LYS A 193 6.73 8.58 -29.64
N TYR A 194 7.96 8.32 -29.22
CA TYR A 194 8.62 9.02 -28.11
C TYR A 194 8.78 10.52 -28.43
N PRO A 195 8.43 11.45 -27.54
CA PRO A 195 8.80 12.85 -27.69
C PRO A 195 10.30 13.01 -27.43
N SER A 196 11.04 13.40 -28.46
CA SER A 196 12.46 13.76 -28.39
C SER A 196 12.65 14.96 -27.47
N LYS A 197 13.54 14.87 -26.49
CA LYS A 197 13.92 16.02 -25.65
C LYS A 197 14.72 17.03 -26.49
N PRO A 198 14.53 18.35 -26.32
CA PRO A 198 15.40 19.34 -26.94
C PRO A 198 16.78 19.26 -26.28
N VAL A 199 17.80 19.24 -27.13
CA VAL A 199 19.21 19.35 -26.76
C VAL A 199 19.48 20.82 -26.43
N LEU A 200 20.04 21.08 -25.25
CA LEU A 200 20.79 22.30 -24.94
C LEU A 200 22.26 21.92 -24.82
#